data_AF-A0AAV2YBL5-F1
#
_entry.id   AF-A0AAV2YBL5-F1
#
_cell.length_a   1.000
_cell.length_b   1.000
_cell.length_c   1.000
_cell.angle_alpha   90.00
_cell.angle_beta   90.00
_cell.angle_gamma   90.00
#
_symmetry.space_group_name_H-M   'P 1'
#
loop_
_entity.id
_entity.type
_entity.pdbx_description
1 polymer ?
#
loop_
_entity_poly.entity_id
_entity_poly.type
_entity_poly.pdbx_seq_one_letter_code
_entity_poly.pdbx_strand_id
1 'polypeptide(L)' 'MNIKPFDGKEVYQGLGSGFQAWGRRFIRAVSYAETACGYTWSEEIKVELLGYHLTGIAERYFNTQIQRW' A
#
# COMPACT_ATOMS: atom_id res chain seq x y z
N MET A 1 -12.67 0.27 6.77
CA MET A 1 -12.10 1.23 5.79
C MET A 1 -11.82 0.48 4.50
N ASN A 2 -12.29 0.96 3.36
CA ASN A 2 -12.08 0.27 2.08
C ASN A 2 -11.01 1.01 1.27
N ILE A 3 -9.78 0.49 1.28
CA ILE A 3 -8.69 0.97 0.41
C ILE A 3 -8.78 0.17 -0.87
N LYS A 4 -8.98 0.86 -2.00
CA LYS A 4 -8.96 0.18 -3.30
C LYS A 4 -7.57 -0.41 -3.56
N PRO A 5 -7.45 -1.60 -4.15
CA PRO A 5 -6.16 -2.12 -4.56
C PRO A 5 -5.45 -1.17 -5.53
N PHE A 6 -4.13 -1.16 -5.49
CA PHE A 6 -3.30 -0.33 -6.36
C PHE A 6 -2.53 -1.20 -7.35
N ASP A 7 -2.75 -0.98 -8.65
CA ASP A 7 -2.15 -1.80 -9.71
C ASP A 7 -0.89 -1.20 -10.34
N GLY A 8 -0.57 0.05 -9.98
CA GLY A 8 0.57 0.80 -10.51
C GLY A 8 0.35 1.42 -11.89
N LYS A 9 -0.83 1.27 -12.51
CA LYS A 9 -1.06 1.76 -13.87
C LYS A 9 -1.32 3.26 -13.86
N GLU A 10 -0.69 3.93 -14.81
CA GLU A 10 -1.00 5.30 -15.16
C GLU A 10 -2.12 5.32 -16.20
N VAL A 11 -3.28 5.87 -15.83
CA VAL A 11 -4.45 5.98 -16.73
C VAL A 11 -4.32 7.16 -17.67
N TYR A 12 -3.66 8.24 -17.21
CA TYR A 12 -3.40 9.44 -17.98
C TYR A 12 -1.90 9.69 -18.02
N GLN A 13 -1.33 9.51 -19.20
CA GLN A 13 0.11 9.65 -19.42
C GLN A 13 0.61 11.02 -18.95
N GLY A 14 1.63 11.03 -18.10
CA GLY A 14 2.27 12.22 -17.54
C GLY A 14 1.71 12.71 -16.20
N LEU A 15 0.60 12.15 -15.70
CA LEU A 15 0.01 12.53 -14.40
C LEU A 15 0.44 11.62 -13.24
N GLY A 16 1.12 10.51 -13.55
CA GLY A 16 1.48 9.45 -12.63
C GLY A 16 0.31 8.52 -12.32
N SER A 17 0.64 7.37 -11.71
CA SER A 17 -0.32 6.35 -11.31
C SER A 17 -1.18 6.74 -10.09
N GLY A 18 -0.95 7.91 -9.48
CA GLY A 18 -1.66 8.34 -8.27
C GLY A 18 -1.16 7.66 -6.98
N PHE A 19 0.00 6.99 -7.03
CA PHE A 19 0.58 6.26 -5.89
C PHE A 19 0.64 7.09 -4.60
N GLN A 20 1.08 8.35 -4.66
CA GLN A 20 1.22 9.19 -3.48
C GLN A 20 -0.13 9.48 -2.80
N ALA A 21 -1.18 9.75 -3.58
CA ALA A 21 -2.52 9.99 -3.06
C ALA A 21 -3.13 8.71 -2.48
N TRP A 22 -2.88 7.57 -3.13
CA TRP A 22 -3.27 6.26 -2.63
C TRP A 22 -2.53 5.90 -1.33
N GLY A 23 -1.20 6.05 -1.28
CA GLY A 23 -0.35 5.74 -0.13
C GLY A 23 -0.71 6.56 1.11
N ARG A 24 -1.07 7.84 0.95
CA ARG A 24 -1.61 8.65 2.06
C ARG A 24 -2.92 8.09 2.64
N ARG A 25 -3.81 7.55 1.79
CA ARG A 25 -5.05 6.89 2.25
C ARG A 25 -4.72 5.57 2.95
N PHE A 26 -3.75 4.81 2.43
CA PHE A 26 -3.27 3.59 3.05
C PHE A 26 -2.74 3.84 4.47
N ILE A 27 -1.77 4.74 4.62
CA ILE A 27 -1.17 5.08 5.92
C ILE A 27 -2.24 5.56 6.91
N ARG A 28 -3.15 6.44 6.46
CA ARG A 28 -4.24 6.93 7.31
C ARG A 28 -5.13 5.78 7.80
N ALA A 29 -5.44 4.80 6.96
CA ALA A 29 -6.25 3.66 7.36
C ALA A 29 -5.53 2.76 8.37
N VAL A 30 -4.23 2.55 8.19
CA VAL A 30 -3.38 1.84 9.17
C VAL A 30 -3.44 2.56 10.51
N SER A 31 -3.20 3.87 10.55
CA SER A 31 -3.24 4.66 11.80
C SER A 31 -4.59 4.59 12.50
N TYR A 32 -5.70 4.61 11.75
CA TYR A 32 -7.03 4.44 12.35
C TYR A 32 -7.26 3.03 12.89
N ALA A 33 -6.75 2.00 12.21
CA ALA A 33 -6.84 0.62 12.70
C ALA A 33 -6.04 0.44 14.00
N GLU A 34 -4.78 0.94 14.03
CA GLU A 34 -3.92 0.93 15.22
C GLU A 34 -4.58 1.68 16.40
N THR A 35 -5.17 2.84 16.13
CA THR A 35 -5.90 3.62 17.14
C THR A 35 -7.11 2.86 17.67
N ALA A 36 -7.88 2.22 16.80
CA ALA A 36 -9.08 1.48 17.18
C ALA A 36 -8.77 0.21 17.98
N CYS A 37 -7.66 -0.47 17.70
CA CYS A 37 -7.24 -1.65 18.46
C CYS A 37 -6.33 -1.34 19.66
N GLY A 38 -5.86 -0.09 19.79
CA GLY A 38 -4.97 0.34 20.87
C GLY A 38 -3.56 -0.22 20.78
N TYR A 39 -3.14 -0.68 19.60
CA TYR A 39 -1.85 -1.34 19.38
C TYR A 39 -1.17 -0.82 18.12
N THR A 40 0.10 -0.43 18.25
CA THR A 40 0.94 -0.05 17.12
C THR A 40 1.45 -1.31 16.43
N TRP A 41 1.23 -1.43 15.14
CA TRP A 41 1.68 -2.57 14.35
C TRP A 41 3.17 -2.44 14.05
N SER A 42 3.85 -3.59 13.97
CA SER A 42 5.24 -3.62 13.55
C SER A 42 5.37 -3.24 12.06
N GLU A 43 6.56 -2.82 11.66
CA GLU A 43 6.79 -2.46 10.26
C GLU A 43 6.61 -3.68 9.34
N GLU A 44 6.94 -4.89 9.79
CA GLU A 44 6.74 -6.13 9.03
C GLU A 44 5.25 -6.36 8.74
N ILE A 45 4.38 -6.16 9.73
CA ILE A 45 2.93 -6.28 9.56
C ILE A 45 2.42 -5.23 8.57
N LYS A 46 2.92 -4.00 8.65
CA LYS A 46 2.53 -2.92 7.72
C LYS A 46 3.01 -3.19 6.30
N VAL A 47 4.20 -3.76 6.13
CA VAL A 47 4.78 -4.16 4.85
C VAL A 47 4.00 -5.31 4.23
N GLU A 48 3.63 -6.34 5.00
CA GLU A 48 2.73 -7.40 4.50
C GLU A 48 1.37 -6.83 4.09
N LEU A 49 0.78 -5.98 4.94
CA LEU A 49 -0.50 -5.34 4.65
C LEU A 49 -0.47 -4.47 3.39
N LEU A 50 0.65 -3.78 3.17
CA LEU A 50 0.89 -3.04 1.93
C LEU A 50 0.82 -3.99 0.74
N GLY A 51 1.55 -5.11 0.80
CA GLY A 51 1.55 -6.16 -0.22
C GLY A 51 0.14 -6.64 -0.59
N TYR A 52 -0.71 -6.92 0.40
CA TYR A 52 -2.11 -7.34 0.17
C TYR A 52 -2.96 -6.32 -0.58
N HIS A 53 -2.58 -5.04 -0.57
CA HIS A 53 -3.30 -3.98 -1.30
C HIS A 53 -2.64 -3.61 -2.63
N LEU A 54 -1.54 -4.24 -3.00
CA LEU A 54 -0.95 -4.11 -4.33
C LEU A 54 -1.50 -5.20 -5.24
N THR A 55 -1.65 -4.88 -6.51
CA THR A 55 -2.05 -5.83 -7.55
C THR A 55 -1.22 -5.58 -8.82
N GLY A 56 -1.30 -6.48 -9.79
CA GLY A 56 -0.81 -6.21 -11.13
C GLY A 56 0.69 -5.95 -11.20
N ILE A 57 1.09 -4.79 -11.72
CA ILE A 57 2.51 -4.44 -11.89
C ILE A 57 3.14 -4.02 -10.56
N ALA A 58 2.37 -3.31 -9.73
CA ALA A 58 2.84 -2.87 -8.42
C ALA A 58 3.16 -4.06 -7.49
N GLU A 59 2.29 -5.08 -7.49
CA GLU A 59 2.51 -6.32 -6.71
C GLU A 59 3.76 -7.07 -7.17
N ARG A 60 3.94 -7.28 -8.47
CA ARG A 60 5.12 -7.98 -9.00
C ARG A 60 6.41 -7.25 -8.65
N TYR A 61 6.41 -5.93 -8.80
CA TYR A 61 7.56 -5.10 -8.43
C TYR A 61 7.85 -5.24 -6.93
N PHE A 62 6.83 -5.10 -6.09
CA PHE A 62 6.96 -5.23 -4.63
C PHE A 62 7.51 -6.61 -4.22
N ASN A 63 6.96 -7.70 -4.76
CA ASN A 63 7.42 -9.06 -4.46
C ASN A 63 8.89 -9.29 -4.89
N THR A 64 9.36 -8.60 -5.93
CA THR A 64 10.77 -8.67 -6.35
C THR A 64 11.67 -7.90 -5.38
N GLN A 65 11.20 -6.77 -4.84
CA GLN A 65 11.97 -5.96 -3.90
C GLN A 65 12.04 -6.61 -2.52
N ILE A 66 10.94 -7.16 -2.01
CA ILE A 66 10.90 -7.78 -0.67
C ILE A 66 11.79 -9.02 -0.57
N GLN A 67 11.99 -9.76 -1.67
CA GLN A 67 12.94 -10.87 -1.72
C GLN A 67 14.40 -10.45 -1.66
N ARG A 68 14.70 -9.18 -1.94
CA ARG A 68 16.07 -8.62 -1.97
C ARG A 68 16.43 -7.85 -0.71
N TRP A 69 15.46 -7.65 0.19
CA TRP A 69 15.61 -6.90 1.43
C TRP A 69 16.05 -7.82 2.56
#